data_AF-A0A3A0AWX7-F1
#
_entry.id   AF-A0A3A0AWX7-F1
#
_cell.length_a   1.000
_cell.length_b   1.000
_cell.length_c   1.000
_cell.angle_alpha   90.00
_cell.angle_beta   90.00
_cell.angle_gamma   90.00
#
_symmetry.space_group_name_H-M   'P 1'
#
loop_
_entity.id
_entity.type
_entity.pdbx_description
1 polymer ?
#
loop_
_entity_poly.entity_id
_entity_poly.type
_entity_poly.pdbx_seq_one_letter_code
_entity_poly.pdbx_strand_id
1 'polypeptide(L)'
;MMIEWISQAPHGDTDASEEYVIIRNMQQTGDIQMRNWTLRDSDGHVFTFPEVEVKAGFYITVYMCTGQDLIGRNYAYVYAGICEPFYTPPDEVSLWDSYGQHIDSYP
;
A
#
# COMPACT_ATOMS: atom_id res chain seq x y z
N MET A 1 10.38 1.10 -6.05
CA MET A 1 9.14 0.44 -5.58
C MET A 1 8.14 0.49 -6.72
N MET A 2 7.17 -0.42 -6.73
CA MET A 2 5.98 -0.33 -7.58
C MET A 2 4.79 -0.94 -6.86
N ILE A 3 3.58 -0.47 -7.16
CA ILE A 3 2.34 -1.12 -6.80
C ILE A 3 2.22 -2.34 -7.72
N GLU A 4 2.39 -3.53 -7.16
CA GLU A 4 2.33 -4.78 -7.92
C GLU A 4 0.89 -5.21 -8.17
N TRP A 5 0.02 -5.02 -7.17
CA TRP A 5 -1.37 -5.48 -7.23
C TRP A 5 -2.25 -4.73 -6.24
N ILE A 6 -3.52 -4.53 -6.61
CA ILE A 6 -4.59 -4.04 -5.74
C ILE A 6 -5.81 -4.95 -5.91
N SER A 7 -6.41 -5.40 -4.81
CA SER A 7 -7.74 -6.03 -4.85
C SER A 7 -8.81 -4.98 -5.15
N GLN A 8 -9.75 -5.29 -6.03
CA GLN A 8 -10.75 -4.32 -6.48
C GLN A 8 -12.04 -4.42 -5.66
N ALA A 9 -12.57 -3.28 -5.25
CA ALA A 9 -13.91 -3.19 -4.70
C ALA A 9 -14.95 -3.25 -5.83
N PRO A 10 -16.07 -3.99 -5.67
CA PRO A 10 -17.25 -3.82 -6.50
C PRO A 10 -17.82 -2.40 -6.40
N HIS A 11 -18.43 -1.91 -7.49
CA HIS A 11 -19.14 -0.63 -7.43
C HIS A 11 -20.26 -0.64 -6.38
N GLY A 12 -20.26 0.38 -5.51
CA GLY A 12 -21.24 0.51 -4.43
C GLY A 12 -20.95 -0.34 -3.20
N ASP A 13 -19.78 -0.98 -3.16
CA ASP A 13 -19.27 -1.57 -1.92
C ASP A 13 -19.02 -0.46 -0.87
N THR A 14 -19.08 -0.86 0.38
CA THR A 14 -18.82 0.00 1.55
C THR A 14 -17.91 -0.69 2.55
N ASP A 15 -17.42 -1.90 2.25
CA ASP A 15 -16.60 -2.71 3.13
C ASP A 15 -15.26 -3.09 2.46
N ALA A 16 -14.18 -2.48 2.92
CA ALA A 16 -12.83 -2.79 2.47
C ALA A 16 -12.13 -3.88 3.31
N SER A 17 -12.87 -4.70 4.07
CA SER A 17 -12.28 -5.71 4.95
C SER A 17 -11.48 -6.80 4.23
N GLU A 18 -11.81 -7.07 2.96
CA GLU A 18 -11.07 -8.00 2.10
C GLU A 18 -10.07 -7.29 1.17
N GLU A 19 -10.00 -5.96 1.22
CA GLU A 19 -9.13 -5.18 0.33
C GLU A 19 -7.69 -5.08 0.82
N TYR A 20 -6.76 -5.21 -0.11
CA TYR A 20 -5.34 -5.06 0.11
C TYR A 20 -4.58 -4.58 -1.13
N VAL A 21 -3.41 -3.99 -0.87
CA VAL A 21 -2.45 -3.49 -1.85
C VAL A 21 -1.11 -4.16 -1.63
N ILE A 22 -0.52 -4.74 -2.67
CA ILE A 22 0.83 -5.31 -2.66
C ILE A 22 1.78 -4.35 -3.34
N ILE A 23 2.87 -4.00 -2.64
CA ILE A 23 3.91 -3.10 -3.15
C ILE A 23 5.24 -3.83 -3.12
N ARG A 24 5.92 -3.91 -4.28
CA ARG A 24 7.18 -4.65 -4.44
C ARG A 24 8.38 -3.71 -4.54
N ASN A 25 9.45 -4.08 -3.84
CA ASN A 25 10.77 -3.54 -4.11
C ASN A 25 11.40 -4.27 -5.31
N MET A 26 11.37 -3.62 -6.46
CA MET A 26 11.89 -4.16 -7.74
C MET A 26 13.42 -4.12 -7.85
N GLN A 27 14.14 -3.56 -6.86
CA GLN A 27 15.59 -3.52 -6.88
C GLN A 27 16.18 -4.93 -6.70
N GLN A 28 17.31 -5.20 -7.36
CA GLN A 28 18.07 -6.46 -7.19
C GLN A 28 18.91 -6.46 -5.90
N THR A 29 19.30 -5.27 -5.44
CA THR A 29 20.02 -5.02 -4.18
C THR A 29 19.54 -3.68 -3.62
N GLY A 30 19.62 -3.51 -2.30
CA GLY A 30 19.18 -2.30 -1.61
C GLY A 30 17.82 -2.47 -0.95
N ASP A 31 17.81 -2.27 0.36
CA ASP A 31 16.59 -2.30 1.16
C ASP A 31 16.01 -0.87 1.19
N ILE A 32 14.68 -0.75 1.13
CA ILE A 32 13.98 0.55 1.10
C ILE A 32 13.26 0.77 2.43
N GLN A 33 13.65 1.83 3.13
CA GLN A 33 12.94 2.31 4.31
C GLN A 33 11.72 3.13 3.88
N MET A 34 10.52 2.66 4.24
CA MET A 34 9.25 3.26 3.82
C MET A 34 8.61 4.16 4.89
N ARG A 35 9.26 4.38 6.03
CA ARG A 35 8.75 5.30 7.05
C ARG A 35 8.33 6.65 6.45
N ASN A 36 7.10 7.08 6.73
CA ASN A 36 6.48 8.31 6.23
C ASN A 36 6.20 8.36 4.72
N TRP A 37 6.35 7.26 3.98
CA TRP A 37 5.78 7.16 2.65
C TRP A 37 4.25 7.19 2.76
N THR A 38 3.55 7.49 1.67
CA THR A 38 2.08 7.49 1.66
C THR A 38 1.51 6.74 0.48
N LEU A 39 0.45 5.98 0.73
CA LEU A 39 -0.46 5.44 -0.27
C LEU A 39 -1.73 6.30 -0.29
N ARG A 40 -2.18 6.72 -1.47
CA ARG A 40 -3.30 7.66 -1.63
C ARG A 40 -4.24 7.19 -2.71
N ASP A 41 -5.53 7.30 -2.51
CA ASP A 41 -6.54 7.05 -3.54
C ASP A 41 -7.10 8.36 -4.12
N SER A 42 -8.11 8.21 -4.98
CA SER A 42 -8.78 9.33 -5.66
C SER A 42 -9.84 10.02 -4.79
N ASP A 43 -10.33 9.34 -3.75
CA ASP A 43 -11.32 9.87 -2.80
C ASP A 43 -10.68 10.67 -1.66
N GLY A 44 -9.36 10.70 -1.59
CA GLY A 44 -8.58 11.51 -0.65
C GLY A 44 -8.19 10.76 0.63
N HIS A 45 -8.38 9.45 0.67
CA HIS A 45 -7.83 8.62 1.73
C HIS A 45 -6.30 8.57 1.63
N VAL A 46 -5.64 8.62 2.78
CA VAL A 46 -4.18 8.62 2.88
C VAL A 46 -3.74 7.67 3.97
N PHE A 47 -3.04 6.61 3.58
CA PHE A 47 -2.31 5.77 4.52
C PHE A 47 -0.84 6.21 4.58
N THR A 48 -0.31 6.36 5.80
CA THR A 48 1.12 6.66 6.03
C THR A 48 1.82 5.42 6.56
N PHE A 49 2.87 4.99 5.87
CA PHE A 49 3.60 3.78 6.24
C PHE A 49 4.31 3.96 7.60
N PRO A 50 4.25 2.95 8.49
CA PRO A 50 5.02 2.92 9.72
C PRO A 50 6.50 2.69 9.41
N GLU A 51 7.32 2.53 10.46
CA GLU A 51 8.70 2.11 10.27
C GLU A 51 8.77 0.68 9.73
N VAL A 52 9.10 0.55 8.44
CA VAL A 52 9.20 -0.74 7.75
C VAL A 52 10.26 -0.68 6.66
N GLU A 53 11.11 -1.70 6.64
CA GLU A 53 12.15 -1.87 5.63
C GLU A 53 11.74 -2.99 4.67
N VAL A 54 11.57 -2.65 3.38
CA VAL A 54 11.26 -3.62 2.32
C VAL A 54 12.53 -4.00 1.60
N LYS A 55 12.95 -5.25 1.83
CA LYS A 55 14.16 -5.81 1.23
C LYS A 55 14.08 -5.90 -0.28
N ALA A 56 15.23 -5.84 -0.94
CA ALA A 56 15.36 -6.04 -2.39
C ALA A 56 14.63 -7.32 -2.84
N GLY A 57 13.74 -7.22 -3.83
CA GLY A 57 12.95 -8.33 -4.37
C GLY A 57 11.73 -8.75 -3.55
N PHE A 58 11.55 -8.22 -2.34
CA PHE A 58 10.42 -8.54 -1.46
C PHE A 58 9.29 -7.50 -1.57
N TYR A 59 8.19 -7.76 -0.85
CA TYR A 59 6.98 -6.96 -0.89
C TYR A 59 6.43 -6.67 0.50
N ILE A 60 5.60 -5.65 0.55
CA ILE A 60 4.73 -5.31 1.68
C ILE A 60 3.28 -5.41 1.21
N THR A 61 2.42 -5.97 2.06
CA THR A 61 0.97 -5.97 1.86
C THR A 61 0.34 -4.96 2.82
N VAL A 62 -0.42 -4.03 2.28
CA VAL A 62 -1.25 -3.09 3.04
C VAL A 62 -2.67 -3.64 2.98
N TYR A 63 -3.22 -4.07 4.11
CA TYR A 63 -4.65 -4.39 4.24
C TYR A 63 -5.38 -3.09 4.58
N MET A 64 -6.50 -2.81 3.91
CA MET A 64 -7.16 -1.51 4.05
C MET A 64 -7.79 -1.35 5.44
N CYS A 65 -8.60 -2.32 5.86
CA CYS A 65 -9.29 -2.24 7.15
C CYS A 65 -8.37 -2.63 8.34
N THR A 66 -8.97 -3.00 9.48
CA THR A 66 -8.26 -3.20 10.74
C THR A 66 -7.54 -4.54 10.84
N GLY A 67 -6.43 -4.56 11.56
CA GLY A 67 -5.74 -5.78 11.96
C GLY A 67 -4.50 -5.45 12.80
N GLN A 68 -3.53 -6.37 12.84
CA GLN A 68 -2.30 -6.18 13.58
C GLN A 68 -1.09 -6.31 12.65
N ASP A 69 -0.29 -5.26 12.58
CA ASP A 69 0.92 -5.24 11.78
C ASP A 69 1.85 -6.40 12.14
N LEU A 70 2.39 -7.04 11.11
CA LEU A 70 3.35 -8.13 11.21
C LEU A 70 4.54 -7.81 10.32
N ILE A 71 5.63 -7.36 10.93
CA ILE A 71 6.86 -6.97 10.24
C ILE A 71 7.89 -8.08 10.43
N GLY A 72 8.07 -8.88 9.38
CA GLY A 72 9.06 -9.93 9.30
C GLY A 72 10.31 -9.51 8.54
N ARG A 73 11.30 -10.39 8.49
CA ARG A 73 12.57 -10.12 7.77
C ARG A 73 12.39 -9.94 6.26
N ASN A 74 11.44 -10.67 5.67
CA ASN A 74 11.26 -10.85 4.22
C ASN A 74 9.81 -10.61 3.77
N TYR A 75 8.95 -10.14 4.67
CA TYR A 75 7.55 -9.84 4.40
C TYR A 75 7.09 -8.83 5.45
N ALA A 76 6.16 -7.97 5.07
CA ALA A 76 5.48 -7.09 6.01
C ALA A 76 4.00 -7.04 5.66
N TYR A 77 3.16 -7.16 6.68
CA TYR A 77 1.74 -6.88 6.62
C TYR A 77 1.47 -5.66 7.48
N VAL A 78 0.82 -4.66 6.91
CA VAL A 78 0.41 -3.45 7.63
C VAL A 78 -1.07 -3.19 7.39
N TYR A 79 -1.73 -2.55 8.35
CA TYR A 79 -3.17 -2.30 8.30
C TYR A 79 -3.44 -0.80 8.28
N ALA A 80 -4.15 -0.32 7.27
CA ALA A 80 -4.39 1.12 7.08
C ALA A 80 -5.44 1.68 8.04
N GLY A 81 -6.34 0.83 8.55
CA GLY A 81 -7.47 1.26 9.38
C GLY A 81 -8.52 2.06 8.61
N ILE A 82 -8.51 1.97 7.28
CA ILE A 82 -9.44 2.58 6.35
C ILE A 82 -10.36 1.45 5.87
N CYS A 83 -11.55 1.37 6.46
CA CYS A 83 -12.51 0.29 6.17
C CYS A 83 -13.52 0.67 5.06
N GLU A 84 -13.25 1.76 4.35
CA GLU A 84 -13.97 2.20 3.15
C GLU A 84 -13.15 1.76 1.92
N PRO A 85 -13.81 1.41 0.79
CA PRO A 85 -13.12 1.00 -0.43
C PRO A 85 -12.02 1.96 -0.81
N PHE A 86 -10.82 1.42 -1.03
CA PHE A 86 -9.64 2.22 -1.35
C PHE A 86 -9.35 2.24 -2.85
N TYR A 87 -9.92 1.28 -3.59
CA TYR A 87 -9.80 1.22 -5.04
C TYR A 87 -11.05 0.59 -5.66
N THR A 88 -11.85 1.44 -6.32
CA THR A 88 -12.97 1.01 -7.17
C THR A 88 -12.69 1.48 -8.61
N PRO A 89 -12.38 0.59 -9.57
CA PRO A 89 -12.12 1.04 -10.94
C PRO A 89 -13.24 1.96 -11.45
N PRO A 90 -12.93 3.10 -12.10
CA PRO A 90 -11.64 3.48 -12.69
C PRO A 90 -10.79 4.43 -11.81
N ASP A 91 -10.88 4.34 -10.47
CA ASP A 91 -10.07 5.16 -9.57
C ASP A 91 -8.56 4.92 -9.77
N GLU A 92 -7.73 5.86 -9.31
CA GLU A 92 -6.27 5.68 -9.26
C GLU A 92 -5.79 5.60 -7.80
N VAL A 93 -4.85 4.69 -7.54
CA VAL A 93 -4.06 4.65 -6.30
C VAL A 93 -2.61 5.02 -6.59
N SER A 94 -2.04 5.91 -5.79
CA SER A 94 -0.69 6.43 -5.97
C SER A 94 0.20 6.23 -4.74
N LEU A 95 1.47 5.93 -4.99
CA LEU A 95 2.51 5.75 -3.98
C LEU A 95 3.48 6.93 -4.02
N TRP A 96 3.76 7.50 -2.84
CA TRP A 96 4.63 8.65 -2.66
C TRP A 96 5.67 8.37 -1.59
N ASP A 97 6.90 8.84 -1.77
CA ASP A 97 7.95 8.70 -0.77
C ASP A 97 7.85 9.73 0.36
N SER A 98 8.74 9.60 1.35
CA SER A 98 8.79 10.49 2.52
C SER A 98 9.21 11.93 2.22
N TYR A 99 9.72 12.21 1.02
CA TYR A 99 10.01 13.56 0.53
C TYR A 99 8.84 14.17 -0.26
N GLY A 100 7.76 13.40 -0.46
CA GLY A 100 6.61 13.81 -1.26
C GLY A 100 6.85 13.64 -2.77
N GLN A 101 7.81 12.83 -3.18
CA GLN A 101 8.01 12.48 -4.58
C GLN A 101 7.06 11.34 -4.96
N HIS A 102 6.40 11.47 -6.11
CA HIS A 102 5.61 10.40 -6.72
C HIS A 102 6.52 9.25 -7.17
N ILE A 103 6.16 8.03 -6.78
CA ILE A 103 6.92 6.82 -7.07
C ILE A 103 6.22 5.94 -8.10
N ASP A 104 4.91 5.72 -7.95
CA ASP A 104 4.12 4.87 -8.84
C ASP A 104 2.61 5.16 -8.73
N SER A 105 1.84 4.75 -9.74
CA SER A 105 0.37 4.78 -9.75
C SER A 105 -0.22 3.50 -10.35
N TYR A 106 -1.36 3.08 -9.83
CA TYR A 106 -2.16 1.95 -10.31
C TYR A 106 -3.55 2.47 -10.76
N PRO A 107 -3.90 2.35 -12.05
CA PRO A 107 -5.20 2.77 -12.59
C PRO A 107 -6.30 1.73 -12.36
#